data_AF-A0A9D8EN99-F1
#
_entry.id   AF-A0A9D8EN99-F1
#
_cell.length_a   1.000
_cell.length_b   1.000
_cell.length_c   1.000
_cell.angle_alpha   90.00
_cell.angle_beta   90.00
_cell.angle_gamma   90.00
#
_symmetry.space_group_name_H-M   'P 1'
#
loop_
_entity.id
_entity.type
_entity.pdbx_description
1 polymer ?
#
loop_
_entity_poly.entity_id
_entity_poly.type
_entity_poly.pdbx_seq_one_letter_code
_entity_poly.pdbx_strand_id
1 'polypeptide(L)' 'MELFNIDELLNRIDSKFSLCILLAKRARELGFYFTARKKGERVNIIPPLVENTVDDPLEVAIQELKEGKVSFIRVNDSIK' A
#
# COMPACT_ATOMS: atom_id res chain seq x y z
N MET A 1 6.31 0.27 17.66
CA MET A 1 5.80 -1.06 17.31
C MET A 1 4.29 -1.06 17.02
N GLU A 2 3.65 0.09 16.77
CA GLU A 2 2.18 0.21 16.53
C GLU A 2 1.78 0.40 15.05
N LEU A 3 2.67 0.08 14.10
CA LEU A 3 2.38 0.27 12.67
C LEU A 3 1.30 -0.72 12.15
N PHE A 4 1.14 -1.87 12.83
CA PHE A 4 0.33 -3.00 12.36
C PHE A 4 -0.99 -3.18 13.12
N ASN A 5 -1.55 -2.15 13.74
CA ASN A 5 -2.87 -2.28 14.37
C ASN A 5 -3.94 -2.55 13.29
N ILE A 6 -4.33 -3.82 13.16
CA ILE A 6 -5.26 -4.29 12.13
C ILE A 6 -6.63 -3.63 12.29
N ASP A 7 -7.08 -3.38 13.52
CA ASP A 7 -8.39 -2.78 13.77
C ASP A 7 -8.46 -1.33 13.23
N GLU A 8 -7.37 -0.58 13.34
CA GLU A 8 -7.27 0.78 12.76
C GLU A 8 -7.34 0.73 11.22
N LEU A 9 -6.68 -0.26 10.60
CA LEU A 9 -6.66 -0.42 9.15
C LEU A 9 -8.01 -0.91 8.62
N LEU A 10 -8.70 -1.78 9.35
CA LEU A 10 -10.04 -2.27 9.00
C LEU A 10 -11.11 -1.19 9.10
N ASN A 11 -10.92 -0.11 9.86
CA ASN A 11 -11.84 1.03 9.80
C ASN A 11 -11.83 1.73 8.43
N ARG A 12 -10.80 1.51 7.61
CA ARG A 12 -10.67 2.11 6.27
C ARG A 12 -11.08 1.17 5.14
N ILE A 13 -11.22 -0.13 5.39
CA ILE A 13 -11.45 -1.16 4.38
C ILE A 13 -12.53 -2.14 4.83
N ASP A 14 -13.40 -2.52 3.91
CA ASP A 14 -14.57 -3.38 4.12
C ASP A 14 -14.26 -4.80 4.63
N SER A 15 -13.11 -5.38 4.25
CA SER A 15 -12.77 -6.77 4.53
C SER A 15 -11.27 -7.00 4.71
N LYS A 16 -10.91 -7.96 5.58
CA LYS A 16 -9.52 -8.43 5.76
C LYS A 16 -8.90 -8.91 4.45
N PHE A 17 -9.69 -9.51 3.56
CA PHE A 17 -9.20 -9.96 2.26
C PHE A 17 -8.94 -8.78 1.32
N SER A 18 -9.85 -7.80 1.30
CA SER A 18 -9.66 -6.55 0.55
C SER A 18 -8.41 -5.81 1.03
N LEU A 19 -8.16 -5.78 2.35
CA LEU A 19 -6.96 -5.19 2.96
C LEU A 19 -5.69 -5.88 2.47
N CYS A 20 -5.62 -7.21 2.55
CA CYS A 20 -4.47 -7.96 2.04
C CYS A 20 -4.21 -7.70 0.55
N ILE A 21 -5.26 -7.67 -0.26
CA ILE A 21 -5.14 -7.43 -1.70
C ILE A 21 -4.63 -6.01 -1.98
N LEU A 22 -5.17 -4.99 -1.30
CA LEU A 22 -4.74 -3.61 -1.45
C LEU A 22 -3.26 -3.45 -1.10
N LEU A 23 -2.87 -3.91 0.09
CA LEU A 23 -1.50 -3.83 0.57
C LEU A 23 -0.55 -4.58 -0.36
N ALA A 24 -0.91 -5.80 -0.80
CA ALA A 24 -0.07 -6.59 -1.70
C ALA A 24 0.11 -5.93 -3.07
N LYS A 25 -0.94 -5.32 -3.63
CA LYS A 25 -0.84 -4.58 -4.90
C LYS A 25 0.05 -3.36 -4.75
N ARG A 26 -0.18 -2.54 -3.73
CA ARG A 26 0.58 -1.31 -3.51
C ARG A 26 2.06 -1.60 -3.18
N ALA A 27 2.33 -2.59 -2.35
CA ALA A 27 3.69 -3.03 -2.04
C ALA A 27 4.46 -3.50 -3.30
N ARG A 28 3.79 -4.11 -4.30
CA ARG A 28 4.44 -4.48 -5.56
C ARG A 28 4.82 -3.26 -6.40
N GLU A 29 3.96 -2.26 -6.48
CA GLU A 29 4.27 -0.98 -7.16
C GLU A 29 5.49 -0.31 -6.50
N LEU A 30 5.46 -0.19 -5.17
CA LEU A 30 6.55 0.38 -4.39
C LEU A 30 7.85 -0.43 -4.54
N GLY A 31 7.79 -1.75 -4.53
CA GLY A 31 8.95 -2.61 -4.74
C GLY A 31 9.59 -2.39 -6.12
N PHE A 32 8.78 -2.22 -7.16
CA PHE A 32 9.28 -1.86 -8.49
C PHE A 32 9.91 -0.47 -8.50
N TYR A 33 9.26 0.51 -7.88
CA TYR A 33 9.78 1.87 -7.75
C TYR A 33 11.13 1.91 -7.03
N PHE A 34 11.26 1.26 -5.87
CA PHE A 34 12.52 1.22 -5.11
C PHE A 34 13.63 0.52 -5.88
N THR A 35 13.29 -0.55 -6.62
CA THR A 35 14.26 -1.24 -7.48
C THR A 35 14.74 -0.35 -8.63
N ALA A 36 13.82 0.32 -9.32
CA ALA A 36 14.15 1.25 -10.40
C ALA A 36 14.97 2.45 -9.90
N ARG A 37 14.60 3.02 -8.75
CA ARG A 37 15.35 4.09 -8.09
C ARG A 37 16.79 3.68 -7.78
N LYS A 38 16.99 2.47 -7.25
CA LYS A 38 18.34 1.91 -6.98
C LYS A 38 19.17 1.73 -8.26
N LYS A 39 18.52 1.44 -9.39
CA LYS A 39 19.17 1.31 -10.70
C LYS A 39 19.35 2.64 -11.45
N GLY A 40 18.76 3.74 -10.95
CA GLY A 40 18.75 5.02 -11.65
C GLY A 40 17.85 5.04 -12.90
N GLU A 41 16.91 4.09 -13.00
CA GLU A 41 15.99 3.96 -14.13
C GLU A 41 14.76 4.84 -13.94
N ARG A 42 14.27 5.43 -15.05
CA ARG A 42 12.98 6.15 -15.04
C ARG A 42 11.85 5.15 -15.27
N VAL A 43 10.88 5.15 -14.37
CA VAL A 43 9.70 4.30 -14.44
C VAL A 43 8.43 5.12 -14.25
N ASN A 44 7.36 4.75 -14.95
CA ASN A 44 6.03 5.34 -14.77
C ASN A 44 5.28 4.68 -13.61
N ILE A 45 5.89 4.66 -12.42
CA ILE A 45 5.25 4.18 -11.19
C ILE A 45 5.16 5.31 -10.19
N ILE A 46 4.05 5.36 -9.47
CA ILE A 46 3.80 6.37 -8.44
C ILE A 46 4.78 6.14 -7.29
N PRO A 47 5.58 7.16 -6.90
CA PRO A 47 6.49 7.06 -5.76
C PRO A 47 5.74 6.86 -4.43
N PRO A 48 6.45 6.60 -3.32
CA PRO A 48 5.89 6.70 -1.98
C PRO A 48 5.16 8.04 -1.78
N LEU A 49 3.94 7.96 -1.24
CA LEU A 49 3.06 9.12 -0.99
C LEU A 49 3.22 9.70 0.41
N VAL A 50 4.05 9.06 1.23
CA VAL A 50 4.38 9.44 2.60
C VAL A 50 5.90 9.46 2.77
N GLU A 51 6.39 10.22 3.74
CA GLU A 51 7.81 10.20 4.09
C GLU A 51 8.11 8.95 4.92
N ASN A 52 9.09 8.17 4.48
CA ASN A 52 9.49 6.93 5.15
C ASN A 52 10.99 6.93 5.35
N THR A 53 11.44 6.44 6.50
CA THR A 53 12.86 6.23 6.81
C THR A 53 13.37 4.88 6.28
N VAL A 54 12.45 3.96 5.96
CA VAL A 54 12.74 2.60 5.50
C VAL A 54 12.19 2.41 4.08
N ASP A 55 12.96 1.74 3.22
CA ASP A 55 12.55 1.37 1.85
C ASP A 55 11.85 -0.01 1.79
N ASP A 56 11.19 -0.45 2.88
CA ASP A 56 10.41 -1.69 2.87
C ASP A 56 9.05 -1.46 2.19
N PRO A 57 8.74 -2.09 1.06
CA PRO A 57 7.54 -1.78 0.30
C PRO A 57 6.23 -2.02 1.05
N LEU A 58 6.20 -2.99 1.97
CA LEU A 58 4.98 -3.32 2.71
C LEU A 58 4.74 -2.31 3.82
N GLU A 59 5.79 -1.95 4.56
CA GLU A 59 5.71 -0.94 5.62
C GLU A 59 5.22 0.40 5.08
N VAL A 60 5.77 0.84 3.94
CA VAL A 60 5.34 2.06 3.26
C VAL A 60 3.87 1.96 2.81
N ALA A 61 3.45 0.83 2.22
CA ALA A 61 2.05 0.64 1.81
C ALA A 61 1.07 0.73 3.00
N ILE A 62 1.46 0.21 4.17
CA ILE A 62 0.65 0.27 5.40
C ILE A 62 0.57 1.71 5.90
N GLN A 63 1.69 2.45 5.90
CA GLN A 63 1.70 3.85 6.32
C GLN A 63 0.85 4.73 5.38
N GLU A 64 0.95 4.53 4.07
CA GLU A 64 0.10 5.21 3.10
C GLU A 64 -1.40 4.95 3.35
N LEU A 65 -1.76 3.70 3.69
CA LEU A 65 -3.14 3.36 4.04
C LEU A 65 -3.57 4.01 5.35
N LYS A 66 -2.70 4.00 6.36
CA LYS A 66 -2.96 4.63 7.66
C LYS A 66 -3.19 6.13 7.54
N GLU A 67 -2.46 6.80 6.66
CA GLU A 67 -2.65 8.23 6.33
C GLU A 67 -3.80 8.49 5.35
N GLY A 68 -4.47 7.45 4.85
CA GLY A 68 -5.59 7.57 3.91
C GLY A 68 -5.18 8.06 2.52
N LYS A 69 -3.92 7.88 2.12
CA LYS A 69 -3.40 8.24 0.80
C LYS A 69 -3.75 7.23 -0.28
N VAL A 70 -4.02 5.99 0.11
CA VAL A 70 -4.45 4.89 -0.78
C VAL A 70 -5.81 4.38 -0.35
N SER A 71 -6.63 4.03 -1.34
CA SER A 71 -7.97 3.49 -1.15
C SER A 71 -8.25 2.34 -2.11
N PHE A 72 -9.22 1.50 -1.75
CA PHE A 72 -9.67 0.39 -2.56
C PHE A 72 -11.05 0.70 -3.14
N ILE A 73 -11.22 0.50 -4.44
CA ILE A 73 -12.51 0.59 -5.11
C ILE A 73 -12.87 -0.81 -5.62
N ARG A 74 -14.02 -1.31 -5.19
CA ARG A 74 -14.55 -2.60 -5.66
C ARG A 74 -15.34 -2.35 -6.95
N VAL A 75 -14.86 -2.90 -8.05
CA VAL A 75 -15.41 -2.63 -9.40
C VAL A 75 -16.63 -3.49 -9.73
N ASN A 76 -16.92 -4.54 -8.94
CA ASN A 76 -18.09 -5.39 -9.13
C ASN A 76 -18.58 -5.97 -7.79
N ASP A 77 -19.85 -5.73 -7.42
CA ASP A 77 -20.50 -6.22 -6.19
C ASP A 77 -21.07 -7.64 -6.35
N SER A 78 -20.52 -8.41 -7.29
CA SER A 78 -20.97 -9.78 -7.50
C SER A 78 -20.33 -10.68 -6.44
N ILE A 79 -21.19 -11.15 -5.53
CA ILE A 79 -20.97 -12.16 -4.47
C ILE A 79 -20.54 -11.52 -3.14
N LYS A 80 -21.56 -11.12 -2.36
CA LYS A 80 -21.54 -11.23 -0.90
C LYS A 80 -21.55 -12.70 -0.48
#